data_AF-A0A3Q3FRZ9-F1
#
_entry.id   AF-A0A3Q3FRZ9-F1
#
_cell.length_a   1.000
_cell.length_b   1.000
_cell.length_c   1.000
_cell.angle_alpha   90.00
_cell.angle_beta   90.00
_cell.angle_gamma   90.00
#
_symmetry.space_group_name_H-M   'P 1'
#
loop_
_entity.id
_entity.type
_entity.pdbx_description
1 polymer ?
#
loop_
_entity_poly.entity_id
_entity_poly.type
_entity_poly.pdbx_seq_one_letter_code
_entity_poly.pdbx_strand_id
1 'polypeptide(L)'
;MFHEKVPDTPVEVLVELLTKAKDIAAACGAVPDELKSHLQKALDIASGLDDYLEKMTTQESEPLAELYKKTITHDWDQVFKEGKTMFRLPKECITGHVEGQTLKMLIHMSQAKKVLEIGMFTGYGALSMAEGLPEDGCLVACELEPYLKEFAQPIFDKSPHGRKITVKIGSAMDTLKELAAAGEQFDMVFIDADKSNYINYYNFIMENSLLRSRGVICVDNSLFKAKVYLKDTTDSNGLALREFNEFISNDPRVEQVILPLRDGISLIRRRSVASPCSLTQCKITDDEVFRGVEGRSILDRMRLDGKVAYVTGGGQGIGRAFAHALGEAGARVAVVDVDQGKAEAVTRELFLKGIHAISITADISKSNDVQRMVDTIVSKWGTIHIACNNAGINMNSASEDTSLEEWDRTFSVNLRGTFMCCQAAGRVMLKQGYGKIINTASMASLIVPHPQKQLSYNTSKAGVVKLTQTLGTEWVDRGVRVNCISPGIVDTPLIHSEDLRPLVQRWLSDIPAGRLAQVTDLQAAVVYLASEASDYMTGHNLVIEGGQSLW
;
A
#
# COMPACT_ATOMS: atom_id res chain seq x y z
N MET A 1 -43.78 -22.90 -19.94
CA MET A 1 -43.73 -22.91 -18.47
C MET A 1 -42.70 -21.88 -18.08
N PHE A 2 -43.11 -20.75 -17.51
CA PHE A 2 -42.17 -19.84 -16.87
C PHE A 2 -41.63 -20.57 -15.63
N HIS A 3 -40.34 -20.86 -15.58
CA HIS A 3 -39.72 -21.31 -14.34
C HIS A 3 -39.88 -20.19 -13.33
N GLU A 4 -40.54 -20.47 -12.21
CA GLU A 4 -40.62 -19.57 -11.06
C GLU A 4 -39.19 -19.25 -10.61
N LYS A 5 -38.78 -17.98 -10.63
CA LYS A 5 -37.46 -17.54 -10.15
C LYS A 5 -37.40 -17.85 -8.65
N VAL A 6 -36.49 -18.73 -8.26
CA VAL A 6 -36.25 -19.03 -6.84
C VAL A 6 -35.49 -17.84 -6.24
N PRO A 7 -35.95 -17.24 -5.12
CA PRO A 7 -35.23 -16.16 -4.49
C PRO A 7 -33.82 -16.57 -4.05
N ASP A 8 -32.91 -15.64 -4.21
CA ASP A 8 -31.48 -15.84 -4.01
C ASP A 8 -30.88 -14.91 -2.94
N THR A 9 -31.61 -13.89 -2.50
CA THR A 9 -31.19 -12.98 -1.42
C THR A 9 -32.28 -12.82 -0.34
N PRO A 10 -31.96 -12.30 0.86
CA PRO A 10 -32.97 -12.00 1.87
C PRO A 10 -34.02 -11.00 1.38
N VAL A 11 -33.62 -10.07 0.50
CA VAL A 11 -34.51 -9.07 -0.11
C VAL A 11 -35.45 -9.72 -1.10
N GLU A 12 -34.96 -10.62 -1.96
CA GLU A 12 -35.82 -11.36 -2.89
C GLU A 12 -36.84 -12.26 -2.16
N VAL A 13 -36.43 -12.91 -1.06
CA VAL A 13 -37.35 -13.68 -0.20
C VAL A 13 -38.43 -12.76 0.38
N LEU A 14 -38.04 -11.57 0.84
CA LEU A 14 -38.99 -10.57 1.36
C LEU A 14 -39.99 -10.12 0.28
N VAL A 15 -39.52 -9.87 -0.94
CA VAL A 15 -40.35 -9.51 -2.09
C VAL A 15 -41.36 -10.62 -2.42
N GLU A 16 -40.93 -11.88 -2.45
CA GLU A 16 -41.83 -13.02 -2.70
C GLU A 16 -42.94 -13.11 -1.63
N LEU A 17 -42.57 -13.03 -0.35
CA LEU A 17 -43.52 -13.11 0.76
C LEU A 17 -44.50 -11.93 0.77
N LEU A 18 -44.01 -10.71 0.51
CA LEU A 18 -44.86 -9.52 0.43
C LEU A 18 -45.79 -9.57 -0.78
N THR A 19 -45.34 -10.11 -1.90
CA THR A 19 -46.18 -10.33 -3.09
C THR A 19 -47.33 -11.28 -2.76
N LYS A 20 -47.02 -12.45 -2.17
CA LYS A 20 -48.03 -13.42 -1.73
C LYS A 20 -49.02 -12.82 -0.72
N ALA A 21 -48.52 -12.07 0.27
CA ALA A 21 -49.37 -11.42 1.27
C ALA A 21 -50.29 -10.37 0.65
N LYS A 22 -49.78 -9.58 -0.31
CA LYS A 22 -50.57 -8.60 -1.06
C LYS A 22 -51.67 -9.27 -1.87
N ASP A 23 -51.36 -10.35 -2.57
CA ASP A 23 -52.33 -11.05 -3.42
C ASP A 23 -53.46 -11.68 -2.58
N ILE A 24 -53.12 -12.27 -1.42
CA ILE A 24 -54.10 -12.77 -0.45
C ILE A 24 -54.97 -11.62 0.08
N ALA A 25 -54.37 -10.49 0.44
CA ALA A 25 -55.09 -9.32 0.94
C ALA A 25 -56.02 -8.71 -0.12
N ALA A 26 -55.60 -8.69 -1.38
CA ALA A 26 -56.41 -8.22 -2.51
C ALA A 26 -57.61 -9.14 -2.79
N ALA A 27 -57.44 -10.46 -2.62
CA ALA A 27 -58.50 -11.45 -2.79
C ALA A 27 -59.53 -11.46 -1.63
N CYS A 28 -59.22 -10.83 -0.49
CA CYS A 28 -60.11 -10.79 0.67
C CYS A 28 -60.81 -9.43 0.82
N GLY A 29 -62.14 -9.42 0.65
CA GLY A 29 -62.96 -8.20 0.72
C GLY A 29 -63.06 -7.57 2.13
N ALA A 30 -62.61 -8.26 3.18
CA ALA A 30 -62.65 -7.78 4.56
C ALA A 30 -61.36 -7.09 5.02
N VAL A 31 -60.33 -7.00 4.16
CA VAL A 31 -59.04 -6.40 4.52
C VAL A 31 -59.10 -4.87 4.35
N PRO A 32 -58.77 -4.07 5.40
CA PRO A 32 -58.75 -2.62 5.32
C PRO A 32 -57.80 -2.09 4.23
N ASP A 33 -58.20 -1.02 3.53
CA ASP A 33 -57.39 -0.42 2.45
C ASP A 33 -56.05 0.12 2.96
N GLU A 34 -55.98 0.58 4.21
CA GLU A 34 -54.74 1.00 4.85
C GLU A 34 -53.71 -0.14 4.91
N LEU A 35 -54.14 -1.36 5.25
CA LEU A 35 -53.24 -2.52 5.28
C LEU A 35 -52.77 -2.89 3.87
N LYS A 36 -53.65 -2.85 2.87
CA LYS A 36 -53.27 -3.09 1.46
C LYS A 36 -52.24 -2.07 0.98
N SER A 37 -52.43 -0.80 1.34
CA SER A 37 -51.50 0.29 1.02
C SER A 37 -50.13 0.09 1.68
N HIS A 38 -50.10 -0.30 2.96
CA HIS A 38 -48.84 -0.62 3.64
C HIS A 38 -48.12 -1.82 3.03
N LEU A 39 -48.83 -2.88 2.65
CA LEU A 39 -48.25 -4.05 1.97
C LEU A 39 -47.65 -3.66 0.61
N GLN A 40 -48.36 -2.86 -0.19
CA GLN A 40 -47.84 -2.37 -1.47
C GLN A 40 -46.60 -1.50 -1.27
N LYS A 41 -46.62 -0.57 -0.30
CA LYS A 41 -45.46 0.28 -0.02
C LYS A 41 -44.25 -0.53 0.46
N ALA A 42 -44.45 -1.54 1.29
CA ALA A 42 -43.37 -2.43 1.72
C ALA A 42 -42.79 -3.21 0.53
N LEU A 43 -43.65 -3.71 -0.35
CA LEU A 43 -43.24 -4.40 -1.57
C LEU A 43 -42.43 -3.47 -2.48
N ASP A 44 -42.91 -2.25 -2.73
CA ASP A 44 -42.23 -1.26 -3.58
C ASP A 44 -40.82 -0.93 -3.06
N ILE A 45 -40.68 -0.78 -1.73
CA ILE A 45 -39.38 -0.53 -1.10
C ILE A 45 -38.44 -1.73 -1.31
N ALA A 46 -38.93 -2.95 -1.06
CA ALA A 46 -38.11 -4.15 -1.15
C ALA A 46 -37.73 -4.48 -2.60
N SER A 47 -38.69 -4.43 -3.53
CA SER A 47 -38.45 -4.78 -4.94
C SER A 47 -37.65 -3.73 -5.70
N GLY A 48 -37.67 -2.47 -5.24
CA GLY A 48 -36.92 -1.38 -5.88
C GLY A 48 -35.44 -1.31 -5.49
N LEU A 49 -35.00 -2.04 -4.44
CA LEU A 49 -33.66 -1.91 -3.89
C LEU A 49 -32.57 -2.43 -4.84
N ASP A 50 -32.70 -3.67 -5.30
CA ASP A 50 -31.66 -4.32 -6.13
C ASP A 50 -31.47 -3.58 -7.46
N ASP A 51 -32.56 -3.24 -8.16
CA ASP A 51 -32.53 -2.44 -9.40
C ASP A 51 -31.86 -1.07 -9.19
N TYR A 52 -32.12 -0.43 -8.03
CA TYR A 52 -31.49 0.84 -7.70
C TYR A 52 -29.98 0.67 -7.48
N LEU A 53 -29.57 -0.36 -6.73
CA LEU A 53 -28.16 -0.64 -6.46
C LEU A 53 -27.40 -0.97 -7.75
N GLU A 54 -27.94 -1.82 -8.62
CA GLU A 54 -27.34 -2.14 -9.92
C GLU A 54 -27.15 -0.89 -10.78
N LYS A 55 -28.18 -0.03 -10.85
CA LYS A 55 -28.15 1.19 -11.67
C LYS A 55 -27.19 2.25 -11.12
N MET A 56 -27.08 2.38 -9.79
CA MET A 56 -26.22 3.39 -9.16
C MET A 56 -24.78 2.92 -9.00
N THR A 57 -24.51 1.61 -9.11
CA THR A 57 -23.16 1.05 -9.06
C THR A 57 -22.43 1.26 -10.39
N THR A 58 -21.13 1.58 -10.32
CA THR A 58 -20.27 1.70 -11.50
C THR A 58 -20.36 0.44 -12.35
N GLN A 59 -20.67 0.59 -13.64
CA GLN A 59 -20.94 -0.52 -14.54
C GLN A 59 -19.72 -1.45 -14.69
N GLU A 60 -20.01 -2.73 -14.91
CA GLU A 60 -19.00 -3.76 -15.14
C GLU A 60 -18.24 -3.54 -16.46
N SER A 61 -17.06 -4.15 -16.57
CA SER A 61 -16.28 -4.16 -17.80
C SER A 61 -16.95 -5.03 -18.87
N GLU A 62 -16.58 -4.84 -20.13
CA GLU A 62 -17.06 -5.67 -21.23
C GLU A 62 -16.79 -7.18 -21.01
N PRO A 63 -15.60 -7.62 -20.58
CA PRO A 63 -15.37 -9.02 -20.23
C PRO A 63 -16.28 -9.57 -19.12
N LEU A 64 -16.55 -8.78 -18.07
CA LEU A 64 -17.46 -9.19 -16.99
C LEU A 64 -18.90 -9.32 -17.49
N ALA A 65 -19.38 -8.36 -18.27
CA ALA A 65 -20.71 -8.42 -18.88
C ALA A 65 -20.85 -9.62 -19.83
N GLU A 66 -19.82 -9.92 -20.63
CA GLU A 66 -19.77 -11.11 -21.48
C GLU A 66 -19.87 -12.40 -20.63
N LEU A 67 -19.11 -12.47 -19.53
CA LEU A 67 -19.09 -13.64 -18.64
C LEU A 67 -20.42 -13.84 -17.92
N TYR A 68 -21.03 -12.76 -17.42
CA TYR A 68 -22.34 -12.79 -16.81
C TYR A 68 -23.39 -13.31 -17.80
N LYS A 69 -23.47 -12.70 -18.99
CA LYS A 69 -24.39 -13.11 -20.06
C LYS A 69 -24.17 -14.58 -20.45
N LYS A 70 -22.92 -14.99 -20.65
CA LYS A 70 -22.56 -16.36 -21.00
C LYS A 70 -23.07 -17.32 -19.91
N THR A 71 -22.83 -17.01 -18.63
CA THR A 71 -23.26 -17.83 -17.49
C THR A 71 -24.78 -18.04 -17.45
N ILE A 72 -25.56 -16.95 -17.54
CA ILE A 72 -27.03 -17.04 -17.42
C ILE A 72 -27.69 -17.72 -18.64
N THR A 73 -27.10 -17.59 -19.83
CA THR A 73 -27.63 -18.21 -21.05
C THR A 73 -27.18 -19.66 -21.26
N HIS A 74 -26.15 -20.12 -20.54
CA HIS A 74 -25.60 -21.46 -20.71
C HIS A 74 -26.58 -22.52 -20.20
N ASP A 75 -26.71 -23.62 -20.93
CA ASP A 75 -27.58 -24.74 -20.54
C ASP A 75 -26.83 -25.71 -19.62
N TRP A 76 -26.74 -25.35 -18.34
CA TRP A 76 -26.07 -26.17 -17.32
C TRP A 76 -26.73 -27.54 -17.12
N ASP A 77 -28.04 -27.65 -17.34
CA ASP A 77 -28.75 -28.93 -17.24
C ASP A 77 -28.33 -29.88 -18.35
N GLN A 78 -28.15 -29.37 -19.58
CA GLN A 78 -27.61 -30.15 -20.68
C GLN A 78 -26.16 -30.55 -20.43
N VAL A 79 -25.30 -29.63 -19.98
CA VAL A 79 -23.88 -29.91 -19.69
C VAL A 79 -23.74 -31.01 -18.62
N PHE A 80 -24.57 -30.97 -17.58
CA PHE A 80 -24.59 -32.01 -16.55
C PHE A 80 -25.09 -33.35 -17.10
N LYS A 81 -26.15 -33.37 -17.92
CA LYS A 81 -26.65 -34.59 -18.58
C LYS A 81 -25.60 -35.23 -19.50
N GLU A 82 -24.75 -34.42 -20.13
CA GLU A 82 -23.64 -34.86 -20.96
C GLU A 82 -22.42 -35.35 -20.15
N GLY A 83 -22.46 -35.25 -18.82
CA GLY A 83 -21.38 -35.72 -17.93
C GLY A 83 -20.13 -34.84 -17.94
N LYS A 84 -20.25 -33.59 -18.40
CA LYS A 84 -19.11 -32.64 -18.47
C LYS A 84 -18.80 -31.97 -17.12
N THR A 85 -19.76 -31.93 -16.21
CA THR A 85 -19.60 -31.44 -14.83
C THR A 85 -19.92 -32.55 -13.84
N MET A 86 -19.25 -32.54 -12.69
CA MET A 86 -19.48 -33.48 -11.60
C MET A 86 -20.80 -33.20 -10.88
N PHE A 87 -21.19 -31.93 -10.79
CA PHE A 87 -22.41 -31.48 -10.14
C PHE A 87 -23.36 -30.79 -11.11
N ARG A 88 -24.65 -30.77 -10.74
CA ARG A 88 -25.64 -29.94 -11.40
C ARG A 88 -25.45 -28.50 -10.94
N LEU A 89 -25.10 -27.61 -11.87
CA LEU A 89 -24.75 -26.22 -11.58
C LEU A 89 -25.97 -25.31 -11.78
N PRO A 90 -26.42 -24.57 -10.75
CA PRO A 90 -27.52 -23.61 -10.88
C PRO A 90 -27.04 -22.34 -11.60
N LYS A 91 -27.96 -21.66 -12.30
CA LYS A 91 -27.67 -20.41 -13.03
C LYS A 91 -27.47 -19.22 -12.10
N GLU A 92 -28.05 -19.33 -10.91
CA GLU A 92 -28.14 -18.30 -9.88
C GLU A 92 -26.84 -18.17 -9.07
N CYS A 93 -25.95 -19.16 -9.11
CA CYS A 93 -24.67 -19.12 -8.40
C CYS A 93 -23.63 -18.21 -9.09
N ILE A 94 -23.91 -16.92 -9.19
CA ILE A 94 -22.95 -15.92 -9.68
C ILE A 94 -22.90 -14.75 -8.70
N THR A 95 -21.68 -14.33 -8.35
CA THR A 95 -21.37 -13.15 -7.53
C THR A 95 -22.21 -11.94 -7.98
N GLY A 96 -22.20 -11.66 -9.29
CA GLY A 96 -23.00 -10.60 -9.91
C GLY A 96 -22.40 -9.21 -9.72
N HIS A 97 -23.03 -8.21 -10.36
CA HIS A 97 -22.44 -6.88 -10.59
C HIS A 97 -22.08 -6.12 -9.31
N VAL A 98 -23.04 -5.93 -8.40
CA VAL A 98 -22.84 -5.10 -7.19
C VAL A 98 -21.80 -5.71 -6.25
N GLU A 99 -21.82 -7.04 -6.11
CA GLU A 99 -20.85 -7.76 -5.30
C GLU A 99 -19.45 -7.78 -5.94
N GLY A 100 -19.35 -8.03 -7.25
CA GLY A 100 -18.08 -7.97 -7.97
C GLY A 100 -17.41 -6.59 -7.83
N GLN A 101 -18.18 -5.50 -7.94
CA GLN A 101 -17.67 -4.15 -7.69
C GLN A 101 -17.26 -3.94 -6.23
N THR A 102 -17.98 -4.53 -5.28
CA THR A 102 -17.59 -4.50 -3.86
C THR A 102 -16.25 -5.18 -3.64
N LEU A 103 -16.06 -6.40 -4.17
CA LEU A 103 -14.79 -7.12 -4.10
C LEU A 103 -13.65 -6.32 -4.74
N LYS A 104 -13.88 -5.71 -5.91
CA LYS A 104 -12.92 -4.81 -6.57
C LYS A 104 -12.52 -3.62 -5.69
N MET A 105 -13.49 -2.97 -5.04
CA MET A 105 -13.22 -1.86 -4.13
C MET A 105 -12.45 -2.32 -2.89
N LEU A 106 -12.74 -3.51 -2.35
CA LEU A 106 -12.00 -4.09 -1.23
C LEU A 106 -10.53 -4.34 -1.60
N ILE A 107 -10.24 -4.81 -2.82
CA ILE A 107 -8.85 -4.93 -3.31
C ILE A 107 -8.14 -3.57 -3.33
N HIS A 108 -8.80 -2.53 -3.85
CA HIS A 108 -8.23 -1.18 -3.85
C HIS A 108 -8.01 -0.63 -2.45
N MET A 109 -8.98 -0.79 -1.54
CA MET A 109 -8.88 -0.27 -0.18
C MET A 109 -7.82 -1.01 0.66
N SER A 110 -7.72 -2.32 0.47
CA SER A 110 -6.72 -3.16 1.16
C SER A 110 -5.32 -3.08 0.53
N GLN A 111 -5.20 -2.52 -0.67
CA GLN A 111 -3.97 -2.52 -1.47
C GLN A 111 -3.44 -3.95 -1.70
N ALA A 112 -4.36 -4.91 -1.84
CA ALA A 112 -4.00 -6.31 -2.03
C ALA A 112 -3.23 -6.52 -3.34
N LYS A 113 -2.19 -7.37 -3.29
CA LYS A 113 -1.40 -7.81 -4.45
C LYS A 113 -1.57 -9.29 -4.74
N LYS A 114 -1.73 -10.13 -3.71
CA LYS A 114 -1.97 -11.57 -3.85
C LYS A 114 -3.33 -11.92 -3.25
N VAL A 115 -4.22 -12.45 -4.08
CA VAL A 115 -5.56 -12.87 -3.69
C VAL A 115 -5.70 -14.37 -3.82
N LEU A 116 -6.38 -14.98 -2.86
CA LEU A 116 -6.81 -16.37 -2.93
C LEU A 116 -8.33 -16.41 -2.98
N GLU A 117 -8.88 -17.06 -3.98
CA GLU A 117 -10.31 -17.33 -4.10
C GLU A 117 -10.54 -18.83 -3.89
N ILE A 118 -11.41 -19.16 -2.95
CA ILE A 118 -11.83 -20.53 -2.64
C ILE A 118 -13.24 -20.70 -3.19
N GLY A 119 -13.33 -21.35 -4.36
CA GLY A 119 -14.57 -21.50 -5.12
C GLY A 119 -14.72 -20.39 -6.16
N MET A 120 -14.34 -20.69 -7.40
CA MET A 120 -14.35 -19.74 -8.53
C MET A 120 -15.68 -19.73 -9.28
N PHE A 121 -16.28 -20.91 -9.44
CA PHE A 121 -17.39 -21.17 -10.33
C PHE A 121 -17.09 -20.71 -11.76
N THR A 122 -17.91 -19.85 -12.37
CA THR A 122 -17.68 -19.34 -13.73
C THR A 122 -16.63 -18.24 -13.80
N GLY A 123 -16.09 -17.76 -12.67
CA GLY A 123 -14.98 -16.82 -12.63
C GLY A 123 -15.34 -15.34 -12.63
N TYR A 124 -16.60 -14.98 -12.36
CA TYR A 124 -17.01 -13.57 -12.26
C TYR A 124 -16.35 -12.84 -11.08
N GLY A 125 -16.35 -13.47 -9.89
CA GLY A 125 -15.63 -13.00 -8.71
C GLY A 125 -14.13 -12.86 -8.96
N ALA A 126 -13.51 -13.93 -9.46
CA ALA A 126 -12.10 -13.98 -9.88
C ALA A 126 -11.71 -12.78 -10.77
N LEU A 127 -12.49 -12.54 -11.82
CA LEU A 127 -12.20 -11.46 -12.77
C LEU A 127 -12.40 -10.09 -12.13
N SER A 128 -13.48 -9.90 -11.37
CA SER A 128 -13.77 -8.65 -10.67
C SER A 128 -12.63 -8.25 -9.72
N MET A 129 -12.12 -9.21 -8.94
CA MET A 129 -10.97 -9.00 -8.06
C MET A 129 -9.68 -8.73 -8.86
N ALA A 130 -9.44 -9.46 -9.96
CA ALA A 130 -8.27 -9.25 -10.81
C ALA A 130 -8.21 -7.87 -11.48
N GLU A 131 -9.36 -7.27 -11.79
CA GLU A 131 -9.43 -5.89 -12.26
C GLU A 131 -9.03 -4.86 -11.19
N GLY A 132 -9.26 -5.19 -9.90
CA GLY A 132 -8.86 -4.34 -8.77
C GLY A 132 -7.37 -4.43 -8.45
N LEU A 133 -6.72 -5.54 -8.80
CA LEU A 133 -5.31 -5.79 -8.51
C LEU A 133 -4.39 -4.83 -9.28
N PRO A 134 -3.23 -4.43 -8.72
CA PRO A 134 -2.20 -3.72 -9.49
C PRO A 134 -1.66 -4.57 -10.64
N GLU A 135 -0.86 -3.97 -11.53
CA GLU A 135 -0.30 -4.66 -12.71
C GLU A 135 0.59 -5.87 -12.36
N ASP A 136 1.27 -5.82 -11.20
CA ASP A 136 2.08 -6.90 -10.65
C ASP A 136 1.32 -7.82 -9.69
N GLY A 137 -0.01 -7.66 -9.59
CA GLY A 137 -0.86 -8.47 -8.74
C GLY A 137 -1.21 -9.83 -9.35
N CYS A 138 -1.56 -10.80 -8.49
CA CYS A 138 -2.00 -12.13 -8.89
C CYS A 138 -3.17 -12.63 -8.03
N LEU A 139 -3.97 -13.51 -8.61
CA LEU A 139 -5.10 -14.18 -7.99
C LEU A 139 -4.98 -15.69 -8.24
N VAL A 140 -5.07 -16.48 -7.18
CA VAL A 140 -5.17 -17.94 -7.26
C VAL A 140 -6.61 -18.34 -7.00
N ALA A 141 -7.27 -18.92 -7.99
CA ALA A 141 -8.65 -19.37 -7.89
C ALA A 141 -8.71 -20.89 -7.76
N CYS A 142 -9.31 -21.39 -6.68
CA CYS A 142 -9.55 -22.81 -6.48
C CYS A 142 -10.85 -23.19 -7.17
N GLU A 143 -10.79 -24.13 -8.10
CA GLU A 143 -11.96 -24.63 -8.81
C GLU A 143 -11.98 -26.16 -8.79
N LEU A 144 -13.13 -26.75 -8.50
CA LEU A 144 -13.28 -28.18 -8.43
C LEU A 144 -13.60 -28.76 -9.82
N GLU A 145 -14.41 -28.07 -10.62
CA GLU A 145 -14.90 -28.48 -11.94
C GLU A 145 -13.94 -28.06 -13.06
N PRO A 146 -13.21 -28.99 -13.71
CA PRO A 146 -12.31 -28.65 -14.82
C PRO A 146 -13.03 -27.90 -15.97
N TYR A 147 -14.29 -28.26 -16.22
CA TYR A 147 -15.12 -27.62 -17.24
C TYR A 147 -15.33 -26.13 -17.00
N LEU A 148 -15.42 -25.68 -15.75
CA LEU A 148 -15.64 -24.27 -15.43
C LEU A 148 -14.40 -23.41 -15.72
N LYS A 149 -13.20 -23.99 -15.57
CA LYS A 149 -11.96 -23.34 -16.05
C LYS A 149 -11.98 -23.17 -17.56
N GLU A 150 -12.32 -24.22 -18.31
CA GLU A 150 -12.43 -24.14 -19.78
C GLU A 150 -13.51 -23.15 -20.21
N PHE A 151 -14.60 -23.04 -19.45
CA PHE A 151 -15.68 -22.09 -19.68
C PHE A 151 -15.22 -20.64 -19.51
N ALA A 152 -14.47 -20.34 -18.46
CA ALA A 152 -14.02 -18.98 -18.12
C ALA A 152 -12.81 -18.51 -18.94
N GLN A 153 -11.89 -19.43 -19.29
CA GLN A 153 -10.60 -19.10 -19.90
C GLN A 153 -10.66 -18.20 -21.13
N PRO A 154 -11.58 -18.41 -22.11
CA PRO A 154 -11.65 -17.54 -23.29
C PRO A 154 -11.96 -16.07 -22.96
N ILE A 155 -12.64 -15.81 -21.84
CA ILE A 155 -12.95 -14.44 -21.40
C ILE A 155 -11.78 -13.87 -20.62
N PHE A 156 -11.10 -14.68 -19.81
CA PHE A 156 -9.86 -14.27 -19.15
C PHE A 156 -8.80 -13.88 -20.19
N ASP A 157 -8.64 -14.64 -21.27
CA ASP A 157 -7.66 -14.37 -22.32
C ASP A 157 -7.94 -13.04 -23.07
N LYS A 158 -9.20 -12.62 -23.17
CA LYS A 158 -9.60 -11.33 -23.74
C LYS A 158 -9.41 -10.15 -22.77
N SER A 159 -9.51 -10.40 -21.48
CA SER A 159 -9.39 -9.35 -20.48
C SER A 159 -7.92 -8.95 -20.28
N PRO A 160 -7.59 -7.65 -20.20
CA PRO A 160 -6.24 -7.21 -19.85
C PRO A 160 -5.80 -7.69 -18.44
N HIS A 161 -6.76 -8.11 -17.62
CA HIS A 161 -6.54 -8.55 -16.25
C HIS A 161 -6.57 -10.08 -16.09
N GLY A 162 -7.00 -10.85 -17.09
CA GLY A 162 -7.10 -12.31 -16.97
C GLY A 162 -5.75 -12.99 -16.76
N ARG A 163 -4.64 -12.39 -17.26
CA ARG A 163 -3.26 -12.85 -16.99
C ARG A 163 -2.89 -12.90 -15.51
N LYS A 164 -3.62 -12.19 -14.65
CA LYS A 164 -3.41 -12.18 -13.19
C LYS A 164 -4.03 -13.40 -12.51
N ILE A 165 -4.93 -14.13 -13.19
CA ILE A 165 -5.72 -15.23 -12.62
C ILE A 165 -5.04 -16.56 -12.92
N THR A 166 -4.80 -17.35 -11.88
CA THR A 166 -4.31 -18.72 -11.98
C THR A 166 -5.34 -19.67 -11.38
N VAL A 167 -5.97 -20.49 -12.23
CA VAL A 167 -6.98 -21.46 -11.79
C VAL A 167 -6.33 -22.80 -11.43
N LYS A 168 -6.47 -23.21 -10.16
CA LYS A 168 -6.03 -24.48 -9.59
C LYS A 168 -7.20 -25.45 -9.54
N ILE A 169 -7.10 -26.53 -10.32
CA ILE A 169 -8.12 -27.57 -10.39
C ILE A 169 -7.90 -28.59 -9.28
N GLY A 170 -8.94 -28.85 -8.48
CA GLY A 170 -8.94 -29.88 -7.45
C GLY A 170 -9.67 -29.44 -6.19
N SER A 171 -9.54 -30.23 -5.12
CA SER A 171 -10.05 -29.85 -3.80
C SER A 171 -9.39 -28.56 -3.34
N ALA A 172 -10.20 -27.61 -2.88
CA ALA A 172 -9.71 -26.38 -2.27
C ALA A 172 -8.74 -26.68 -1.11
N MET A 173 -9.06 -27.65 -0.25
CA MET A 173 -8.19 -28.03 0.87
C MET A 173 -6.81 -28.52 0.42
N ASP A 174 -6.72 -29.24 -0.70
CA ASP A 174 -5.42 -29.72 -1.20
C ASP A 174 -4.61 -28.58 -1.81
N THR A 175 -5.28 -27.67 -2.54
CA THR A 175 -4.65 -26.43 -3.01
C THR A 175 -4.13 -25.59 -1.84
N LEU A 176 -4.90 -25.45 -0.76
CA LEU A 176 -4.45 -24.73 0.44
C LEU A 176 -3.19 -25.36 1.06
N LYS A 177 -3.13 -26.69 1.15
CA LYS A 177 -1.94 -27.41 1.66
C LYS A 177 -0.72 -27.19 0.77
N GLU A 178 -0.89 -27.25 -0.55
CA GLU A 178 0.18 -26.98 -1.51
C GLU A 178 0.71 -25.55 -1.37
N LEU A 179 -0.20 -24.56 -1.30
CA LEU A 179 0.16 -23.15 -1.12
C LEU A 179 0.89 -22.92 0.21
N ALA A 180 0.42 -23.53 1.29
CA ALA A 180 1.07 -23.43 2.59
C ALA A 180 2.46 -24.07 2.59
N ALA A 181 2.62 -25.24 1.96
CA ALA A 181 3.91 -25.91 1.80
C ALA A 181 4.90 -25.11 0.94
N ALA A 182 4.39 -24.34 -0.02
CA ALA A 182 5.18 -23.41 -0.82
C ALA A 182 5.50 -22.09 -0.08
N GLY A 183 4.98 -21.88 1.13
CA GLY A 183 5.16 -20.65 1.90
C GLY A 183 4.40 -19.45 1.32
N GLU A 184 3.35 -19.69 0.53
CA GLU A 184 2.55 -18.63 -0.07
C GLU A 184 1.74 -17.87 0.99
N GLN A 185 1.57 -16.56 0.76
CA GLN A 185 0.76 -15.70 1.62
C GLN A 185 -0.06 -14.72 0.77
N PHE A 186 -1.26 -14.44 1.25
CA PHE A 186 -2.26 -13.64 0.56
C PHE A 186 -2.64 -12.40 1.38
N ASP A 187 -2.83 -11.29 0.68
CA ASP A 187 -3.33 -10.02 1.23
C ASP A 187 -4.85 -10.07 1.44
N MET A 188 -5.55 -10.83 0.58
CA MET A 188 -6.98 -11.07 0.71
C MET A 188 -7.34 -12.51 0.36
N VAL A 189 -8.26 -13.11 1.11
CA VAL A 189 -8.84 -14.41 0.80
C VAL A 189 -10.35 -14.27 0.65
N PHE A 190 -10.92 -14.75 -0.45
CA PHE A 190 -12.36 -14.82 -0.68
C PHE A 190 -12.84 -16.26 -0.56
N ILE A 191 -13.88 -16.52 0.23
CA ILE A 191 -14.43 -17.85 0.47
C ILE A 191 -15.87 -17.90 -0.06
N ASP A 192 -16.05 -18.62 -1.17
CA ASP A 192 -17.34 -18.93 -1.78
C ASP A 192 -17.36 -20.36 -2.38
N ALA A 193 -17.30 -21.36 -1.51
CA ALA A 193 -17.26 -22.77 -1.92
C ALA A 193 -18.34 -23.61 -1.19
N ASP A 194 -17.98 -24.83 -0.80
CA ASP A 194 -18.80 -25.71 0.03
C ASP A 194 -19.03 -25.10 1.42
N LYS A 195 -20.28 -24.69 1.66
CA LYS A 195 -20.71 -23.99 2.87
C LYS A 195 -20.47 -24.81 4.14
N SER A 196 -20.57 -26.14 4.04
CA SER A 196 -20.32 -27.05 5.17
C SER A 196 -18.85 -27.09 5.60
N ASN A 197 -17.93 -26.63 4.73
CA ASN A 197 -16.49 -26.70 4.94
C ASN A 197 -15.85 -25.33 5.27
N TYR A 198 -16.65 -24.25 5.41
CA TYR A 198 -16.15 -22.89 5.63
C TYR A 198 -15.27 -22.76 6.88
N ILE A 199 -15.65 -23.41 7.99
CA ILE A 199 -14.87 -23.41 9.23
C ILE A 199 -13.48 -24.01 9.01
N ASN A 200 -13.40 -25.10 8.22
CA ASN A 200 -12.13 -25.77 7.95
C ASN A 200 -11.23 -24.93 7.03
N TYR A 201 -11.78 -24.28 6.01
CA TYR A 201 -11.02 -23.33 5.18
C TYR A 201 -10.45 -22.21 6.04
N TYR A 202 -11.31 -21.56 6.84
CA TYR A 202 -10.91 -20.46 7.72
C TYR A 202 -9.80 -20.87 8.69
N ASN A 203 -9.97 -21.97 9.43
CA ASN A 203 -8.96 -22.43 10.39
C ASN A 203 -7.64 -22.74 9.69
N PHE A 204 -7.68 -23.44 8.55
CA PHE A 204 -6.47 -23.77 7.80
C PHE A 204 -5.71 -22.51 7.36
N ILE A 205 -6.41 -21.50 6.83
CA ILE A 205 -5.83 -20.21 6.42
C ILE A 205 -5.13 -19.53 7.61
N MET A 206 -5.80 -19.50 8.77
CA MET A 206 -5.34 -18.78 9.95
C MET A 206 -4.15 -19.45 10.63
N GLU A 207 -4.10 -20.78 10.61
CA GLU A 207 -3.09 -21.61 11.29
C GLU A 207 -1.85 -21.85 10.43
N ASN A 208 -1.97 -21.83 9.11
CA ASN A 208 -0.87 -22.15 8.18
C ASN A 208 -0.27 -20.90 7.52
N SER A 209 -0.42 -19.73 8.15
CA SER A 209 0.15 -18.45 7.70
C SER A 209 -0.20 -18.04 6.26
N LEU A 210 -1.33 -18.53 5.71
CA LEU A 210 -1.77 -18.17 4.36
C LEU A 210 -2.32 -16.75 4.28
N LEU A 211 -2.81 -16.19 5.40
CA LEU A 211 -3.20 -14.79 5.49
C LEU A 211 -2.07 -13.94 6.08
N ARG A 212 -1.68 -12.87 5.36
CA ARG A 212 -0.73 -11.88 5.88
C ARG A 212 -1.25 -11.19 7.15
N SER A 213 -0.34 -10.58 7.92
CA SER A 213 -0.68 -9.92 9.19
C SER A 213 -1.75 -8.82 9.07
N ARG A 214 -1.74 -8.06 7.96
CA ARG A 214 -2.73 -7.03 7.62
C ARG A 214 -3.78 -7.51 6.62
N GLY A 215 -3.84 -8.81 6.33
CA GLY A 215 -4.76 -9.36 5.33
C GLY A 215 -6.21 -9.43 5.82
N VAL A 216 -7.12 -9.53 4.86
CA VAL A 216 -8.57 -9.62 5.10
C VAL A 216 -9.14 -10.90 4.49
N ILE A 217 -10.03 -11.58 5.22
CA ILE A 217 -10.84 -12.68 4.70
C ILE A 217 -12.23 -12.12 4.40
N CYS A 218 -12.70 -12.31 3.18
CA CYS A 218 -14.06 -12.01 2.75
C CYS A 218 -14.81 -13.33 2.57
N VAL A 219 -16.00 -13.45 3.15
CA VAL A 219 -16.79 -14.69 3.06
C VAL A 219 -18.18 -14.35 2.55
N ASP A 220 -18.56 -15.00 1.45
CA ASP A 220 -19.86 -14.81 0.82
C ASP A 220 -20.97 -15.60 1.54
N ASN A 221 -22.23 -15.25 1.27
CA ASN A 221 -23.44 -15.91 1.73
C ASN A 221 -23.67 -15.85 3.25
N SER A 222 -23.14 -14.84 3.93
CA SER A 222 -23.25 -14.72 5.38
C SER A 222 -24.67 -14.42 5.89
N LEU A 223 -25.64 -14.07 5.02
CA LEU A 223 -27.06 -13.96 5.34
C LEU A 223 -27.93 -15.07 4.70
N PHE A 224 -27.39 -15.80 3.73
CA PHE A 224 -27.93 -16.96 3.02
C PHE A 224 -29.46 -17.06 2.93
N LYS A 225 -30.09 -16.30 2.03
CA LYS A 225 -31.53 -16.29 1.75
C LYS A 225 -32.37 -16.11 3.01
N ALA A 226 -31.85 -15.33 3.97
CA ALA A 226 -32.36 -15.17 5.34
C ALA A 226 -32.30 -16.42 6.24
N LYS A 227 -31.89 -17.57 5.72
CA LYS A 227 -31.94 -18.87 6.40
C LYS A 227 -31.03 -18.92 7.62
N VAL A 228 -29.95 -18.14 7.66
CA VAL A 228 -29.03 -18.15 8.80
C VAL A 228 -29.65 -17.61 10.10
N TYR A 229 -30.70 -16.80 10.03
CA TYR A 229 -31.34 -16.21 11.22
C TYR A 229 -32.83 -16.56 11.36
N LEU A 230 -33.44 -17.23 10.38
CA LEU A 230 -34.79 -17.77 10.51
C LEU A 230 -34.81 -19.02 11.40
N LYS A 231 -35.66 -19.03 12.43
CA LYS A 231 -35.72 -20.11 13.44
C LYS A 231 -36.04 -21.48 12.85
N ASP A 232 -36.90 -21.52 11.84
CA ASP A 232 -37.47 -22.76 11.29
C ASP A 232 -36.73 -23.28 10.04
N THR A 233 -35.50 -22.83 9.79
CA THR A 233 -34.73 -23.33 8.64
C THR A 233 -34.36 -24.81 8.82
N THR A 234 -34.59 -25.61 7.78
CA THR A 234 -34.10 -27.00 7.66
C THR A 234 -33.04 -27.15 6.57
N ASP A 235 -32.68 -26.04 5.92
CA ASP A 235 -31.69 -26.00 4.86
C ASP A 235 -30.28 -26.23 5.42
N SER A 236 -29.60 -27.26 4.90
CA SER A 236 -28.26 -27.65 5.36
C SER A 236 -27.22 -26.55 5.20
N ASN A 237 -27.27 -25.77 4.11
CA ASN A 237 -26.34 -24.68 3.87
C ASN A 237 -26.63 -23.51 4.81
N GLY A 238 -27.90 -23.19 5.05
CA GLY A 238 -28.31 -22.17 6.02
C GLY A 238 -27.90 -22.52 7.45
N LEU A 239 -27.98 -23.80 7.83
CA LEU A 239 -27.51 -24.28 9.13
C LEU A 239 -25.98 -24.22 9.25
N ALA A 240 -25.25 -24.65 8.23
CA ALA A 240 -23.79 -24.58 8.20
C ALA A 240 -23.26 -23.13 8.27
N LEU A 241 -23.92 -22.20 7.54
CA LEU A 241 -23.55 -20.78 7.55
C LEU A 241 -23.91 -20.09 8.86
N ARG A 242 -25.00 -20.49 9.51
CA ARG A 242 -25.31 -20.06 10.88
C ARG A 242 -24.19 -20.48 11.85
N GLU A 243 -23.78 -21.75 11.80
CA GLU A 243 -22.69 -22.26 12.63
C GLU A 243 -21.37 -21.51 12.34
N PHE A 244 -21.05 -21.27 11.07
CA PHE A 244 -19.88 -20.48 10.68
C PHE A 244 -19.92 -19.05 11.23
N ASN A 245 -21.04 -18.34 11.08
CA ASN A 245 -21.20 -16.98 11.60
C ASN A 245 -21.03 -16.92 13.12
N GLU A 246 -21.62 -17.88 13.85
CA GLU A 246 -21.47 -18.00 15.29
C GLU A 246 -20.02 -18.33 15.68
N PHE A 247 -19.35 -19.19 14.91
CA PHE A 247 -17.95 -19.56 15.12
C PHE A 247 -17.02 -18.35 15.02
N ILE A 248 -17.14 -17.54 13.97
CA ILE A 248 -16.28 -16.34 13.78
C ILE A 248 -16.59 -15.26 14.82
N SER A 249 -17.87 -15.04 15.15
CA SER A 249 -18.28 -14.06 16.16
C SER A 249 -17.63 -14.33 17.53
N ASN A 250 -17.39 -15.61 17.84
CA ASN A 250 -16.78 -16.06 19.09
C ASN A 250 -15.25 -16.23 19.00
N ASP A 251 -14.60 -16.02 17.85
CA ASP A 251 -13.15 -16.17 17.70
C ASP A 251 -12.40 -14.92 18.21
N PRO A 252 -11.65 -15.02 19.33
CA PRO A 252 -10.97 -13.86 19.93
C PRO A 252 -9.80 -13.34 19.08
N ARG A 253 -9.34 -14.10 18.07
CA ARG A 253 -8.22 -13.74 17.21
C ARG A 253 -8.60 -12.67 16.17
N VAL A 254 -9.89 -12.49 15.89
CA VAL A 254 -10.38 -11.68 14.78
C VAL A 254 -11.46 -10.69 15.20
N GLU A 255 -11.66 -9.70 14.35
CA GLU A 255 -12.83 -8.84 14.36
C GLU A 255 -13.51 -8.94 13.00
N GLN A 256 -14.85 -8.87 13.01
CA GLN A 256 -15.69 -9.10 11.84
C GLN A 256 -16.79 -8.04 11.75
N VAL A 257 -17.18 -7.72 10.51
CA VAL A 257 -18.47 -7.10 10.21
C VAL A 257 -19.18 -7.93 9.13
N ILE A 258 -20.51 -8.06 9.24
CA ILE A 258 -21.37 -8.64 8.20
C ILE A 258 -22.09 -7.51 7.48
N LEU A 259 -21.92 -7.43 6.17
CA LEU A 259 -22.52 -6.41 5.31
C LEU A 259 -23.77 -6.99 4.62
N PRO A 260 -24.94 -6.34 4.72
CA PRO A 260 -26.17 -6.79 4.07
C PRO A 260 -26.20 -6.42 2.58
N LEU A 261 -25.17 -6.83 1.86
CA LEU A 261 -25.08 -6.73 0.41
C LEU A 261 -25.45 -8.08 -0.19
N ARG A 262 -26.44 -8.10 -1.09
CA ARG A 262 -26.92 -9.34 -1.76
C ARG A 262 -27.23 -10.41 -0.69
N ASP A 263 -26.55 -11.54 -0.73
CA ASP A 263 -26.74 -12.63 0.23
C ASP A 263 -25.81 -12.57 1.46
N GLY A 264 -25.14 -11.42 1.64
CA GLY A 264 -24.37 -11.04 2.81
C GLY A 264 -22.88 -11.33 2.66
N ILE A 265 -22.03 -10.33 2.90
CA ILE A 265 -20.57 -10.48 2.88
C ILE A 265 -19.99 -10.24 4.26
N SER A 266 -19.25 -11.20 4.77
CA SER A 266 -18.45 -11.04 5.98
C SER A 266 -17.06 -10.52 5.65
N LEU A 267 -16.62 -9.47 6.35
CA LEU A 267 -15.24 -9.00 6.34
C LEU A 267 -14.59 -9.35 7.67
N ILE A 268 -13.53 -10.14 7.64
CA ILE A 268 -12.85 -10.68 8.82
C ILE A 268 -11.37 -10.27 8.75
N ARG A 269 -10.83 -9.71 9.84
CA ARG A 269 -9.39 -9.44 9.94
C ARG A 269 -8.84 -9.81 11.31
N ARG A 270 -7.53 -10.08 11.37
CA ARG A 270 -6.82 -10.28 12.64
C ARG A 270 -6.99 -9.04 13.53
N ARG A 271 -7.28 -9.25 14.81
CA ARG A 271 -7.12 -8.20 15.83
C ARG A 271 -5.64 -7.90 15.99
N SER A 272 -5.31 -6.63 16.26
CA SER A 272 -3.94 -6.28 16.68
C SER A 272 -3.60 -7.06 17.96
N VAL A 273 -2.36 -7.55 18.04
CA VAL A 273 -1.85 -8.47 19.08
C VAL A 273 -1.93 -7.87 20.50
N ALA A 274 -2.36 -6.63 20.65
CA ALA A 274 -2.62 -5.96 21.93
C ALA A 274 -3.78 -6.57 22.78
N SER A 275 -4.47 -7.63 22.31
CA SER A 275 -5.50 -8.30 23.11
C SER A 275 -4.90 -9.37 24.05
N PRO A 276 -5.09 -9.29 25.39
CA PRO A 276 -4.52 -10.23 26.37
C PRO A 276 -4.93 -11.71 26.20
N CYS A 277 -5.90 -11.98 25.32
CA CYS A 277 -6.62 -13.25 25.24
C CYS A 277 -5.89 -14.36 24.46
N SER A 278 -4.83 -14.04 23.69
CA SER A 278 -4.10 -15.01 22.87
C SER A 278 -2.80 -15.55 23.50
N LEU A 279 -2.46 -15.11 24.71
CA LEU A 279 -1.14 -15.35 25.34
C LEU A 279 -1.00 -16.71 26.08
N THR A 280 -2.02 -17.57 26.08
CA THR A 280 -2.10 -18.68 27.03
C THR A 280 -1.44 -20.00 26.59
N GLN A 281 -0.69 -20.08 25.48
CA GLN A 281 -0.10 -21.36 25.04
C GLN A 281 1.41 -21.37 24.73
N CYS A 282 2.10 -20.23 24.76
CA CYS A 282 3.56 -20.17 24.70
C CYS A 282 4.07 -19.08 25.66
N LYS A 283 5.22 -19.29 26.32
CA LYS A 283 5.91 -18.24 27.09
C LYS A 283 6.45 -17.17 26.13
N ILE A 284 5.59 -16.26 25.69
CA ILE A 284 5.98 -15.08 24.90
C ILE A 284 6.45 -14.00 25.88
N THR A 285 7.61 -13.38 25.59
CA THR A 285 8.01 -12.15 26.27
C THR A 285 7.16 -11.01 25.73
N ASP A 286 6.21 -10.57 26.54
CA ASP A 286 5.23 -9.56 26.14
C ASP A 286 5.76 -8.14 26.43
N ASP A 287 6.70 -7.68 25.59
CA ASP A 287 7.41 -6.41 25.69
C ASP A 287 7.22 -5.53 24.44
N GLU A 288 7.90 -4.36 24.39
CA GLU A 288 7.87 -3.46 23.24
C GLU A 288 8.53 -4.05 21.99
N VAL A 289 9.36 -5.07 22.11
CA VAL A 289 9.92 -5.77 20.94
C VAL A 289 8.82 -6.59 20.28
N PHE A 290 8.01 -7.28 21.08
CA PHE A 290 6.87 -8.05 20.58
C PHE A 290 5.71 -7.16 20.11
N ARG A 291 5.32 -6.17 20.92
CA ARG A 291 4.17 -5.29 20.64
C ARG A 291 4.48 -4.14 19.68
N GLY A 292 5.76 -3.80 19.51
CA GLY A 292 6.19 -2.51 18.96
C GLY A 292 6.28 -1.44 20.05
N VAL A 293 7.20 -0.48 19.86
CA VAL A 293 7.38 0.67 20.79
C VAL A 293 6.13 1.53 20.74
N GLU A 294 5.50 1.77 21.89
CA GLU A 294 4.19 2.43 21.98
C GLU A 294 3.10 1.76 21.10
N GLY A 295 3.22 0.44 20.83
CA GLY A 295 2.31 -0.30 19.96
C GLY A 295 2.51 -0.05 18.46
N ARG A 296 3.60 0.62 18.07
CA ARG A 296 3.94 0.92 16.66
C ARG A 296 4.99 -0.06 16.13
N SER A 297 4.70 -0.69 15.00
CA SER A 297 5.66 -1.59 14.34
C SER A 297 6.87 -0.82 13.80
N ILE A 298 7.97 -1.51 13.48
CA ILE A 298 9.18 -0.86 12.96
C ILE A 298 8.90 0.00 11.71
N LEU A 299 8.02 -0.45 10.81
CA LEU A 299 7.66 0.33 9.61
C LEU A 299 6.83 1.56 9.96
N ASP A 300 5.94 1.46 10.96
CA ASP A 300 5.16 2.61 11.43
C ASP A 300 6.07 3.65 12.10
N ARG A 301 7.12 3.22 12.81
CA ARG A 301 8.16 4.08 13.39
C ARG A 301 9.06 4.75 12.35
N MET A 302 9.05 4.27 11.09
CA MET A 302 9.74 4.93 9.98
C MET A 302 8.86 5.97 9.26
N ARG A 303 7.56 6.06 9.58
CA ARG A 303 6.66 7.07 9.00
C ARG A 303 6.97 8.46 9.55
N LEU A 304 6.73 9.46 8.71
CA LEU A 304 6.99 10.88 8.94
C LEU A 304 5.70 11.70 8.93
N ASP A 305 4.56 11.06 9.19
CA ASP A 305 3.25 11.73 9.22
C ASP A 305 3.27 12.94 10.15
N GLY A 306 2.74 14.05 9.66
CA GLY A 306 2.70 15.31 10.40
C GLY A 306 4.06 16.01 10.55
N LYS A 307 5.16 15.44 10.04
CA LYS A 307 6.47 16.09 10.03
C LYS A 307 6.58 17.08 8.88
N VAL A 308 7.48 18.04 9.06
CA VAL A 308 7.76 19.13 8.11
C VAL A 308 9.24 19.05 7.78
N ALA A 309 9.54 18.88 6.51
CA ALA A 309 10.89 18.74 5.98
C ALA A 309 11.20 19.85 4.98
N TYR A 310 12.48 20.23 4.87
CA TYR A 310 12.99 20.91 3.67
C TYR A 310 14.17 20.15 3.10
N VAL A 311 14.37 20.29 1.79
CA VAL A 311 15.52 19.72 1.07
C VAL A 311 16.16 20.80 0.21
N THR A 312 17.41 21.17 0.51
CA THR A 312 18.19 22.09 -0.35
C THR A 312 18.80 21.35 -1.55
N GLY A 313 18.84 22.01 -2.71
CA GLY A 313 19.16 21.34 -3.96
C GLY A 313 18.13 20.28 -4.33
N GLY A 314 16.88 20.50 -3.91
CA GLY A 314 15.77 19.54 -4.04
C GLY A 314 15.21 19.42 -5.46
N GLY A 315 15.62 20.28 -6.39
CA GLY A 315 15.08 20.32 -7.75
C GLY A 315 15.60 19.20 -8.66
N GLN A 316 16.65 18.47 -8.27
CA GLN A 316 17.25 17.42 -9.11
C GLN A 316 18.06 16.38 -8.32
N GLY A 317 18.46 15.30 -9.00
CA GLY A 317 19.42 14.31 -8.49
C GLY A 317 19.04 13.75 -7.11
N ILE A 318 20.03 13.70 -6.20
CA ILE A 318 19.87 13.18 -4.83
C ILE A 318 18.81 13.99 -4.05
N GLY A 319 18.79 15.31 -4.19
CA GLY A 319 17.84 16.17 -3.46
C GLY A 319 16.40 15.91 -3.88
N ARG A 320 16.15 15.73 -5.18
CA ARG A 320 14.84 15.29 -5.67
C ARG A 320 14.44 13.94 -5.08
N ALA A 321 15.35 12.96 -5.06
CA ALA A 321 15.07 11.65 -4.48
C ALA A 321 14.77 11.70 -2.97
N PHE A 322 15.46 12.57 -2.22
CA PHE A 322 15.18 12.82 -0.81
C PHE A 322 13.82 13.49 -0.61
N ALA A 323 13.47 14.48 -1.43
CA ALA A 323 12.17 15.14 -1.37
C ALA A 323 11.01 14.14 -1.58
N HIS A 324 11.13 13.26 -2.59
CA HIS A 324 10.17 12.18 -2.82
C HIS A 324 10.11 11.19 -1.66
N ALA A 325 11.26 10.71 -1.16
CA ALA A 325 11.29 9.73 -0.09
C ALA A 325 10.67 10.24 1.23
N LEU A 326 10.97 11.49 1.60
CA LEU A 326 10.40 12.12 2.80
C LEU A 326 8.88 12.33 2.66
N GLY A 327 8.43 12.73 1.47
CA GLY A 327 7.03 12.93 1.16
C GLY A 327 6.22 11.63 1.17
N GLU A 328 6.75 10.57 0.53
CA GLU A 328 6.14 9.23 0.51
C GLU A 328 6.07 8.59 1.90
N ALA A 329 7.01 8.94 2.78
CA ALA A 329 6.97 8.55 4.18
C ALA A 329 5.96 9.36 5.02
N GLY A 330 5.34 10.41 4.48
CA GLY A 330 4.26 11.19 5.13
C GLY A 330 4.61 12.63 5.51
N ALA A 331 5.82 13.11 5.23
CA ALA A 331 6.21 14.48 5.56
C ALA A 331 5.62 15.51 4.58
N ARG A 332 5.39 16.73 5.05
CA ARG A 332 5.24 17.91 4.18
C ARG A 332 6.64 18.38 3.76
N VAL A 333 6.85 18.72 2.49
CA VAL A 333 8.19 18.93 1.93
C VAL A 333 8.34 20.31 1.28
N ALA A 334 9.24 21.14 1.78
CA ALA A 334 9.71 22.34 1.10
C ALA A 334 10.88 21.97 0.17
N VAL A 335 10.66 22.06 -1.14
CA VAL A 335 11.68 21.83 -2.17
C VAL A 335 12.42 23.14 -2.38
N VAL A 336 13.69 23.18 -1.97
CA VAL A 336 14.51 24.39 -2.04
C VAL A 336 15.58 24.22 -3.10
N ASP A 337 15.65 25.15 -4.05
CA ASP A 337 16.69 25.15 -5.08
C ASP A 337 17.04 26.59 -5.50
N VAL A 338 18.21 26.77 -6.12
CA VAL A 338 18.56 28.06 -6.74
C VAL A 338 17.80 28.24 -8.07
N ASP A 339 17.44 27.12 -8.70
CA ASP A 339 16.62 27.08 -9.91
C ASP A 339 15.14 26.91 -9.54
N GLN A 340 14.37 27.99 -9.69
CA GLN A 340 12.94 28.01 -9.39
C GLN A 340 12.17 26.97 -10.19
N GLY A 341 12.46 26.83 -11.49
CA GLY A 341 11.72 25.93 -12.39
C GLY A 341 11.89 24.47 -11.98
N LYS A 342 13.10 24.08 -11.57
CA LYS A 342 13.36 22.73 -11.05
C LYS A 342 12.65 22.47 -9.72
N ALA A 343 12.65 23.44 -8.81
CA ALA A 343 11.95 23.30 -7.53
C ALA A 343 10.42 23.17 -7.74
N GLU A 344 9.84 23.96 -8.64
CA GLU A 344 8.42 23.90 -9.01
C GLU A 344 8.05 22.57 -9.68
N ALA A 345 8.89 22.07 -10.58
CA ALA A 345 8.67 20.78 -11.24
C ALA A 345 8.57 19.64 -10.21
N VAL A 346 9.53 19.53 -9.28
CA VAL A 346 9.50 18.49 -8.23
C VAL A 346 8.31 18.69 -7.29
N THR A 347 7.97 19.93 -6.94
CA THR A 347 6.78 20.23 -6.13
C THR A 347 5.49 19.73 -6.81
N ARG A 348 5.38 19.88 -8.13
CA ARG A 348 4.24 19.37 -8.91
C ARG A 348 4.20 17.84 -8.94
N GLU A 349 5.35 17.17 -9.06
CA GLU A 349 5.41 15.71 -8.97
C GLU A 349 4.92 15.20 -7.61
N LEU A 350 5.33 15.84 -6.52
CA LEU A 350 4.88 15.51 -5.16
C LEU A 350 3.36 15.75 -5.02
N PHE A 351 2.86 16.86 -5.56
CA PHE A 351 1.42 17.15 -5.57
C PHE A 351 0.60 16.07 -6.30
N LEU A 352 1.08 15.56 -7.44
CA LEU A 352 0.42 14.46 -8.17
C LEU A 352 0.36 13.15 -7.36
N LYS A 353 1.24 12.98 -6.38
CA LYS A 353 1.24 11.86 -5.43
C LYS A 353 0.40 12.14 -4.16
N GLY A 354 -0.31 13.27 -4.11
CA GLY A 354 -1.08 13.69 -2.93
C GLY A 354 -0.22 14.21 -1.77
N ILE A 355 1.06 14.52 -2.01
CA ILE A 355 1.99 15.01 -0.99
C ILE A 355 1.93 16.54 -0.92
N HIS A 356 1.85 17.09 0.29
CA HIS A 356 1.90 18.53 0.51
C HIS A 356 3.33 19.06 0.34
N ALA A 357 3.56 19.85 -0.70
CA ALA A 357 4.85 20.45 -0.97
C ALA A 357 4.75 21.94 -1.35
N ILE A 358 5.85 22.67 -1.13
CA ILE A 358 6.04 24.05 -1.62
C ILE A 358 7.42 24.17 -2.26
N SER A 359 7.56 24.99 -3.30
CA SER A 359 8.84 25.37 -3.87
C SER A 359 9.36 26.66 -3.22
N ILE A 360 10.68 26.75 -3.01
CA ILE A 360 11.34 27.96 -2.50
C ILE A 360 12.63 28.19 -3.30
N THR A 361 12.76 29.36 -3.91
CA THR A 361 14.01 29.77 -4.56
C THR A 361 14.97 30.36 -3.53
N ALA A 362 16.12 29.72 -3.31
CA ALA A 362 17.13 30.20 -2.36
C ALA A 362 18.54 29.78 -2.75
N ASP A 363 19.48 30.73 -2.71
CA ASP A 363 20.91 30.46 -2.79
C ASP A 363 21.49 30.31 -1.38
N ILE A 364 21.83 29.08 -1.00
CA ILE A 364 22.33 28.77 0.34
C ILE A 364 23.69 29.40 0.65
N SER A 365 24.42 29.96 -0.34
CA SER A 365 25.63 30.74 -0.06
C SER A 365 25.33 32.12 0.55
N LYS A 366 24.06 32.56 0.49
CA LYS A 366 23.60 33.87 0.96
C LYS A 366 22.76 33.74 2.24
N SER A 367 23.19 34.38 3.31
CA SER A 367 22.51 34.31 4.62
C SER A 367 21.06 34.79 4.59
N ASN A 368 20.76 35.84 3.81
CA ASN A 368 19.40 36.37 3.70
C ASN A 368 18.45 35.38 3.01
N ASP A 369 18.93 34.62 2.03
CA ASP A 369 18.13 33.60 1.36
C ASP A 369 17.84 32.43 2.30
N VAL A 370 18.84 31.98 3.07
CA VAL A 370 18.65 30.93 4.09
C VAL A 370 17.62 31.35 5.15
N GLN A 371 17.69 32.60 5.62
CA GLN A 371 16.73 33.10 6.60
C GLN A 371 15.32 33.19 6.01
N ARG A 372 15.15 33.77 4.81
CA ARG A 372 13.84 33.80 4.12
C ARG A 372 13.27 32.40 3.88
N MET A 373 14.12 31.44 3.52
CA MET A 373 13.71 30.03 3.33
C MET A 373 13.09 29.48 4.61
N VAL A 374 13.79 29.58 5.75
CA VAL A 374 13.29 29.10 7.04
C VAL A 374 12.02 29.85 7.46
N ASP A 375 12.00 31.18 7.32
CA ASP A 375 10.83 32.00 7.68
C ASP A 375 9.60 31.64 6.85
N THR A 376 9.78 31.37 5.56
CA THR A 376 8.70 30.94 4.66
C THR A 376 8.11 29.60 5.11
N ILE A 377 8.97 28.63 5.46
CA ILE A 377 8.53 27.31 5.92
C ILE A 377 7.78 27.42 7.26
N VAL A 378 8.36 28.16 8.22
CA VAL A 378 7.74 28.36 9.54
C VAL A 378 6.45 29.16 9.43
N SER A 379 6.37 30.17 8.57
CA SER A 379 5.13 30.92 8.31
C SER A 379 4.04 30.01 7.73
N LYS A 380 4.41 29.09 6.82
CA LYS A 380 3.46 28.20 6.17
C LYS A 380 2.98 27.04 7.06
N TRP A 381 3.86 26.44 7.84
CA TRP A 381 3.59 25.19 8.55
C TRP A 381 3.87 25.23 10.06
N GLY A 382 4.30 26.37 10.60
CA GLY A 382 4.52 26.61 12.03
C GLY A 382 5.84 26.08 12.59
N THR A 383 6.54 25.18 11.89
CA THR A 383 7.70 24.46 12.42
C THR A 383 8.58 23.89 11.30
N ILE A 384 9.76 23.40 11.66
CA ILE A 384 10.62 22.54 10.86
C ILE A 384 11.04 21.36 11.74
N HIS A 385 10.75 20.12 11.29
CA HIS A 385 11.13 18.91 11.99
C HIS A 385 12.38 18.26 11.40
N ILE A 386 12.53 18.35 10.07
CA ILE A 386 13.57 17.68 9.30
C ILE A 386 14.25 18.70 8.37
N ALA A 387 15.57 18.74 8.38
CA ALA A 387 16.38 19.59 7.52
C ALA A 387 17.35 18.73 6.72
N CYS A 388 17.16 18.65 5.40
CA CYS A 388 18.07 17.94 4.50
C CYS A 388 18.93 18.94 3.73
N ASN A 389 20.17 19.10 4.18
CA ASN A 389 21.14 20.01 3.56
C ASN A 389 21.90 19.27 2.47
N ASN A 390 21.29 19.21 1.29
CA ASN A 390 21.82 18.44 0.17
C ASN A 390 22.52 19.30 -0.90
N ALA A 391 22.17 20.59 -1.02
CA ALA A 391 22.78 21.47 -2.02
C ALA A 391 24.31 21.48 -1.94
N GLY A 392 24.95 21.38 -3.10
CA GLY A 392 26.40 21.40 -3.22
C GLY A 392 26.82 21.52 -4.68
N ILE A 393 28.05 21.97 -4.88
CA ILE A 393 28.70 22.09 -6.19
C ILE A 393 30.02 21.31 -6.18
N ASN A 394 30.46 20.88 -7.35
CA ASN A 394 31.79 20.34 -7.56
C ASN A 394 32.46 21.10 -8.69
N MET A 395 33.69 21.54 -8.44
CA MET A 395 34.57 22.18 -9.42
C MET A 395 35.90 21.42 -9.38
N ASN A 396 36.41 21.08 -10.56
CA ASN A 396 37.56 20.21 -10.71
C ASN A 396 38.72 20.99 -11.31
N SER A 397 39.79 21.14 -10.54
CA SER A 397 41.05 21.70 -10.96
C SER A 397 42.20 20.91 -10.33
N ALA A 398 43.36 20.92 -10.98
CA ALA A 398 44.57 20.44 -10.33
C ALA A 398 44.89 21.33 -9.13
N SER A 399 45.46 20.77 -8.06
CA SER A 399 45.63 21.49 -6.80
C SER A 399 46.53 22.73 -6.94
N GLU A 400 47.53 22.65 -7.82
CA GLU A 400 48.43 23.73 -8.20
C GLU A 400 47.75 24.84 -9.04
N ASP A 401 46.61 24.53 -9.65
CA ASP A 401 45.86 25.43 -10.53
C ASP A 401 44.51 25.87 -9.91
N THR A 402 44.14 25.35 -8.74
CA THR A 402 42.90 25.72 -8.05
C THR A 402 42.93 27.20 -7.67
N SER A 403 42.10 28.00 -8.34
CA SER A 403 42.01 29.42 -8.06
C SER A 403 41.31 29.68 -6.71
N LEU A 404 41.57 30.83 -6.10
CA LEU A 404 40.91 31.23 -4.86
C LEU A 404 39.40 31.42 -5.07
N GLU A 405 38.98 31.86 -6.26
CA GLU A 405 37.56 32.01 -6.60
C GLU A 405 36.85 30.65 -6.65
N GLU A 406 37.48 29.62 -7.24
CA GLU A 406 36.94 28.26 -7.23
C GLU A 406 36.86 27.70 -5.80
N TRP A 407 37.93 27.89 -5.02
CA TRP A 407 38.00 27.49 -3.63
C TRP A 407 36.88 28.13 -2.81
N ASP A 408 36.80 29.46 -2.84
CA ASP A 408 35.84 30.25 -2.06
C ASP A 408 34.40 29.94 -2.47
N ARG A 409 34.14 29.76 -3.76
CA ARG A 409 32.81 29.38 -4.26
C ARG A 409 32.41 28.00 -3.74
N THR A 410 33.31 27.02 -3.81
CA THR A 410 33.06 25.67 -3.32
C THR A 410 32.79 25.66 -1.81
N PHE A 411 33.61 26.35 -1.03
CA PHE A 411 33.42 26.46 0.43
C PHE A 411 32.16 27.25 0.80
N SER A 412 31.85 28.32 0.05
CA SER A 412 30.67 29.15 0.29
C SER A 412 29.37 28.36 0.18
N VAL A 413 29.27 27.45 -0.79
CA VAL A 413 28.09 26.59 -0.96
C VAL A 413 28.17 25.36 -0.05
N ASN A 414 29.23 24.55 -0.20
CA ASN A 414 29.27 23.20 0.38
C ASN A 414 29.41 23.18 1.90
N LEU A 415 30.14 24.13 2.48
CA LEU A 415 30.43 24.15 3.92
C LEU A 415 29.73 25.31 4.62
N ARG A 416 29.98 26.55 4.20
CA ARG A 416 29.38 27.73 4.83
C ARG A 416 27.86 27.74 4.65
N GLY A 417 27.36 27.43 3.46
CA GLY A 417 25.93 27.31 3.19
C GLY A 417 25.26 26.23 4.06
N THR A 418 25.84 25.03 4.09
CA THR A 418 25.40 23.94 4.98
C THR A 418 25.34 24.38 6.44
N PHE A 419 26.39 25.04 6.94
CA PHE A 419 26.42 25.58 8.30
C PHE A 419 25.29 26.59 8.56
N MET A 420 25.05 27.53 7.64
CA MET A 420 23.98 28.52 7.79
C MET A 420 22.60 27.84 7.81
N CYS A 421 22.35 26.84 6.96
CA CYS A 421 21.12 26.06 6.98
C CYS A 421 20.94 25.29 8.29
N CYS A 422 21.99 24.60 8.77
CA CYS A 422 22.01 23.94 10.07
C CYS A 422 21.68 24.93 11.21
N GLN A 423 22.32 26.10 11.22
CA GLN A 423 22.10 27.11 12.26
C GLN A 423 20.67 27.64 12.23
N ALA A 424 20.15 27.99 11.06
CA ALA A 424 18.81 28.55 10.92
C ALA A 424 17.72 27.53 11.30
N ALA A 425 17.83 26.29 10.84
CA ALA A 425 16.93 25.20 11.22
C ALA A 425 17.07 24.83 12.71
N GLY A 426 18.30 24.74 13.20
CA GLY A 426 18.63 24.45 14.60
C GLY A 426 17.97 25.44 15.56
N ARG A 427 17.94 26.74 15.23
CA ARG A 427 17.23 27.75 16.06
C ARG A 427 15.74 27.48 16.22
N VAL A 428 15.08 26.87 15.23
CA VAL A 428 13.68 26.44 15.31
C VAL A 428 13.59 25.14 16.14
N MET A 429 14.38 24.14 15.76
CA MET A 429 14.36 22.79 16.34
C MET A 429 14.73 22.76 17.83
N LEU A 430 15.72 23.54 18.24
CA LEU A 430 16.16 23.64 19.65
C LEU A 430 15.08 24.26 20.54
N LYS A 431 14.29 25.21 20.03
CA LYS A 431 13.20 25.83 20.79
C LYS A 431 12.04 24.86 21.05
N GLN A 432 11.76 23.96 20.11
CA GLN A 432 10.70 22.96 20.23
C GLN A 432 11.16 21.64 20.88
N GLY A 433 12.46 21.48 21.15
CA GLY A 433 13.02 20.27 21.78
C GLY A 433 13.04 19.03 20.88
N TYR A 434 12.90 19.20 19.56
CA TYR A 434 12.94 18.11 18.60
C TYR A 434 13.47 18.58 17.24
N GLY A 435 14.40 17.83 16.67
CA GLY A 435 14.81 18.02 15.28
C GLY A 435 15.67 16.89 14.74
N LYS A 436 15.69 16.79 13.41
CA LYS A 436 16.57 15.90 12.64
C LYS A 436 17.22 16.70 11.52
N ILE A 437 18.54 16.75 11.52
CA ILE A 437 19.31 17.38 10.45
C ILE A 437 20.12 16.30 9.74
N ILE A 438 20.00 16.24 8.42
CA ILE A 438 20.69 15.30 7.55
C ILE A 438 21.49 16.12 6.54
N ASN A 439 22.82 16.11 6.68
CA ASN A 439 23.71 16.78 5.73
C ASN A 439 24.15 15.79 4.64
N THR A 440 24.28 16.24 3.39
CA THR A 440 24.90 15.43 2.32
C THR A 440 26.39 15.74 2.26
N ALA A 441 27.21 14.81 2.75
CA ALA A 441 28.66 14.84 2.63
C ALA A 441 29.10 14.13 1.33
N SER A 442 30.11 13.27 1.38
CA SER A 442 30.60 12.45 0.26
C SER A 442 31.60 11.42 0.77
N MET A 443 31.72 10.28 0.10
CA MET A 443 32.86 9.37 0.21
C MET A 443 34.21 10.10 0.08
N ALA A 444 34.26 11.20 -0.68
CA ALA A 444 35.43 12.07 -0.80
C ALA A 444 35.88 12.74 0.52
N SER A 445 35.09 12.61 1.59
CA SER A 445 35.50 12.98 2.95
C SER A 445 36.39 11.93 3.64
N LEU A 446 36.42 10.70 3.11
CA LEU A 446 37.13 9.55 3.67
C LEU A 446 38.34 9.17 2.83
N ILE A 447 38.18 9.20 1.51
CA ILE A 447 39.22 8.87 0.54
C ILE A 447 39.38 10.01 -0.46
N VAL A 448 40.42 9.93 -1.29
CA VAL A 448 40.62 10.84 -2.42
C VAL A 448 40.18 10.11 -3.68
N PRO A 449 39.02 10.45 -4.29
CA PRO A 449 38.60 9.80 -5.52
C PRO A 449 39.61 10.06 -6.63
N HIS A 450 40.10 9.00 -7.27
CA HIS A 450 41.10 9.04 -8.33
C HIS A 450 40.46 8.65 -9.67
N PRO A 451 40.89 9.22 -10.82
CA PRO A 451 41.94 10.22 -11.04
C PRO A 451 41.48 11.68 -10.91
N GLN A 452 40.25 11.91 -10.48
CA GLN A 452 39.65 13.25 -10.42
C GLN A 452 40.38 14.17 -9.43
N LYS A 453 40.94 15.28 -9.92
CA LYS A 453 41.53 16.33 -9.07
C LYS A 453 40.43 17.32 -8.63
N GLN A 454 40.21 17.43 -7.31
CA GLN A 454 39.07 18.16 -6.74
C GLN A 454 39.32 18.55 -5.26
N LEU A 455 40.45 19.20 -4.99
CA LEU A 455 40.91 19.53 -3.64
C LEU A 455 39.86 20.30 -2.81
N SER A 456 39.28 21.35 -3.40
CA SER A 456 38.28 22.21 -2.77
C SER A 456 37.03 21.41 -2.37
N TYR A 457 36.56 20.53 -3.24
CA TYR A 457 35.40 19.67 -3.00
C TYR A 457 35.66 18.69 -1.84
N ASN A 458 36.74 17.90 -1.92
CA ASN A 458 37.08 16.90 -0.91
C ASN A 458 37.20 17.54 0.48
N THR A 459 37.93 18.66 0.55
CA THR A 459 38.14 19.40 1.81
C THR A 459 36.81 19.94 2.34
N SER A 460 35.96 20.52 1.48
CA SER A 460 34.65 21.02 1.90
C SER A 460 33.75 19.92 2.46
N LYS A 461 33.75 18.71 1.86
CA LYS A 461 32.93 17.57 2.29
C LYS A 461 33.46 16.91 3.56
N ALA A 462 34.79 16.86 3.77
CA ALA A 462 35.38 16.51 5.06
C ALA A 462 34.96 17.51 6.16
N GLY A 463 34.92 18.80 5.84
CA GLY A 463 34.39 19.85 6.72
C GLY A 463 32.94 19.62 7.11
N VAL A 464 32.08 19.17 6.18
CA VAL A 464 30.67 18.82 6.47
C VAL A 464 30.56 17.67 7.46
N VAL A 465 31.41 16.63 7.35
CA VAL A 465 31.43 15.53 8.33
C VAL A 465 31.78 16.03 9.72
N LYS A 466 32.83 16.87 9.85
CA LYS A 466 33.21 17.44 11.15
C LYS A 466 32.11 18.36 11.70
N LEU A 467 31.50 19.18 10.85
CA LEU A 467 30.36 20.03 11.20
C LEU A 467 29.21 19.18 11.78
N THR A 468 28.84 18.09 11.10
CA THR A 468 27.83 17.14 11.58
C THR A 468 28.15 16.59 12.96
N GLN A 469 29.38 16.11 13.17
CA GLN A 469 29.83 15.55 14.45
C GLN A 469 29.72 16.56 15.60
N THR A 470 30.19 17.79 15.36
CA THR A 470 30.16 18.86 16.36
C THR A 470 28.73 19.24 16.71
N LEU A 471 27.90 19.57 15.72
CA LEU A 471 26.51 19.97 15.96
C LEU A 471 25.69 18.82 16.59
N GLY A 472 25.91 17.59 16.14
CA GLY A 472 25.23 16.41 16.67
C GLY A 472 25.55 16.16 18.15
N THR A 473 26.77 16.47 18.58
CA THR A 473 27.20 16.36 19.99
C THR A 473 26.68 17.53 20.82
N GLU A 474 26.72 18.75 20.29
CA GLU A 474 26.29 19.94 21.01
C GLU A 474 24.77 20.02 21.22
N TRP A 475 23.96 19.42 20.35
CA TRP A 475 22.50 19.64 20.31
C TRP A 475 21.65 18.43 20.74
N VAL A 476 22.26 17.26 20.97
CA VAL A 476 21.52 16.03 21.31
C VAL A 476 20.79 16.11 22.64
N ASP A 477 21.39 16.76 23.64
CA ASP A 477 20.81 17.01 24.96
C ASP A 477 19.55 17.91 24.92
N ARG A 478 19.35 18.59 23.79
CA ARG A 478 18.22 19.47 23.50
C ARG A 478 17.30 18.91 22.41
N GLY A 479 17.40 17.60 22.15
CA GLY A 479 16.47 16.84 21.29
C GLY A 479 16.72 16.96 19.78
N VAL A 480 17.84 17.56 19.36
CA VAL A 480 18.19 17.69 17.94
C VAL A 480 19.32 16.72 17.59
N ARG A 481 19.08 15.85 16.62
CA ARG A 481 20.11 14.95 16.09
C ARG A 481 20.60 15.46 14.76
N VAL A 482 21.91 15.39 14.55
CA VAL A 482 22.56 15.82 13.31
C VAL A 482 23.40 14.67 12.80
N ASN A 483 23.09 14.16 11.62
CA ASN A 483 23.83 13.10 10.95
C ASN A 483 24.15 13.54 9.52
N CYS A 484 25.03 12.81 8.83
CA CYS A 484 25.24 12.98 7.40
C CYS A 484 25.18 11.66 6.65
N ILE A 485 24.85 11.77 5.37
CA ILE A 485 24.99 10.70 4.39
C ILE A 485 26.20 11.05 3.52
N SER A 486 27.12 10.12 3.33
CA SER A 486 28.26 10.21 2.41
C SER A 486 28.09 9.24 1.26
N PRO A 487 27.50 9.67 0.14
CA PRO A 487 27.37 8.84 -1.04
C PRO A 487 28.73 8.63 -1.72
N GLY A 488 28.86 7.49 -2.41
CA GLY A 488 29.86 7.29 -3.47
C GLY A 488 29.48 8.05 -4.74
N ILE A 489 29.88 7.51 -5.88
CA ILE A 489 29.55 8.13 -7.17
C ILE A 489 28.12 7.74 -7.56
N VAL A 490 27.26 8.76 -7.61
CA VAL A 490 25.83 8.60 -7.89
C VAL A 490 25.54 9.01 -9.33
N ASP A 491 24.79 8.15 -10.00
CA ASP A 491 24.28 8.36 -11.34
C ASP A 491 23.26 9.52 -11.36
N THR A 492 23.72 10.67 -11.81
CA THR A 492 22.94 11.92 -11.87
C THR A 492 23.22 12.64 -13.19
N PRO A 493 22.36 13.59 -13.61
CA PRO A 493 22.58 14.34 -14.85
C PRO A 493 23.93 15.04 -14.95
N LEU A 494 24.64 15.25 -13.83
CA LEU A 494 25.96 15.88 -13.78
C LEU A 494 27.07 15.03 -14.42
N ILE A 495 26.92 13.71 -14.52
CA ILE A 495 27.96 12.79 -15.03
C ILE A 495 27.61 12.16 -16.38
N HIS A 496 26.53 12.62 -17.04
CA HIS A 496 26.03 12.06 -18.29
C HIS A 496 26.66 12.65 -19.56
N SER A 497 27.58 13.61 -19.44
CA SER A 497 28.27 14.16 -20.62
C SER A 497 29.22 13.14 -21.25
N GLU A 498 29.37 13.19 -22.58
CA GLU A 498 30.26 12.27 -23.29
C GLU A 498 31.72 12.38 -22.84
N ASP A 499 32.14 13.59 -22.48
CA ASP A 499 33.49 13.90 -21.99
C ASP A 499 33.82 13.17 -20.68
N LEU A 500 32.82 12.84 -19.88
CA LEU A 500 32.99 12.14 -18.60
C LEU A 500 32.95 10.62 -18.74
N ARG A 501 32.59 10.07 -19.90
CA ARG A 501 32.46 8.62 -20.11
C ARG A 501 33.73 7.82 -19.75
N PRO A 502 34.95 8.25 -20.15
CA PRO A 502 36.18 7.54 -19.76
C PRO A 502 36.42 7.58 -18.24
N LEU A 503 36.09 8.71 -17.59
CA LEU A 503 36.23 8.89 -16.16
C LEU A 503 35.22 8.01 -15.40
N VAL A 504 33.99 7.89 -15.89
CA VAL A 504 32.96 6.99 -15.35
C VAL A 504 33.40 5.53 -15.43
N GLN A 505 33.96 5.09 -16.56
CA GLN A 505 34.51 3.74 -16.69
C GLN A 505 35.63 3.47 -15.68
N ARG A 506 36.50 4.48 -15.47
CA ARG A 506 37.56 4.37 -14.48
C ARG A 506 37.01 4.23 -13.06
N TRP A 507 36.05 5.08 -12.69
CA TRP A 507 35.40 4.98 -11.38
C TRP A 507 34.73 3.62 -11.15
N LEU A 508 34.03 3.08 -12.17
CA LEU A 508 33.43 1.75 -12.07
C LEU A 508 34.43 0.65 -11.73
N SER A 509 35.67 0.75 -12.24
CA SER A 509 36.73 -0.21 -11.90
C SER A 509 37.20 -0.14 -10.45
N ASP A 510 36.97 0.99 -9.78
CA ASP A 510 37.33 1.24 -8.39
C ASP A 510 36.14 0.98 -7.43
N ILE A 511 34.96 0.58 -7.93
CA ILE A 511 33.76 0.32 -7.12
C ILE A 511 33.50 -1.19 -7.02
N PRO A 512 33.67 -1.83 -5.85
CA PRO A 512 33.44 -3.26 -5.66
C PRO A 512 32.01 -3.72 -6.00
N ALA A 513 31.00 -2.88 -5.77
CA ALA A 513 29.62 -3.16 -6.18
C ALA A 513 29.41 -3.26 -7.70
N GLY A 514 30.42 -2.91 -8.52
CA GLY A 514 30.39 -3.05 -9.98
C GLY A 514 29.42 -2.11 -10.70
N ARG A 515 28.87 -1.12 -10.01
CA ARG A 515 27.92 -0.14 -10.54
C ARG A 515 28.01 1.20 -9.82
N LEU A 516 27.60 2.26 -10.50
CA LEU A 516 27.31 3.53 -9.84
C LEU A 516 26.09 3.36 -8.92
N ALA A 517 26.05 4.16 -7.85
CA ALA A 517 24.85 4.27 -7.03
C ALA A 517 23.74 4.96 -7.83
N GLN A 518 22.49 4.53 -7.66
CA GLN A 518 21.32 5.23 -8.13
C GLN A 518 20.83 6.18 -7.03
N VAL A 519 20.14 7.26 -7.40
CA VAL A 519 19.57 8.18 -6.39
C VAL A 519 18.58 7.47 -5.44
N THR A 520 17.97 6.38 -5.91
CA THR A 520 17.07 5.51 -5.14
C THR A 520 17.77 4.70 -4.05
N ASP A 521 19.07 4.40 -4.21
CA ASP A 521 19.87 3.67 -3.20
C ASP A 521 20.01 4.48 -1.89
N LEU A 522 19.77 5.81 -1.93
CA LEU A 522 19.92 6.70 -0.79
C LEU A 522 18.60 7.01 -0.06
N GLN A 523 17.45 6.63 -0.62
CA GLN A 523 16.13 7.05 -0.12
C GLN A 523 15.81 6.47 1.26
N ALA A 524 16.08 5.18 1.47
CA ALA A 524 15.84 4.55 2.77
C ALA A 524 16.68 5.19 3.90
N ALA A 525 17.91 5.60 3.58
CA ALA A 525 18.81 6.22 4.54
C ALA A 525 18.28 7.58 5.02
N VAL A 526 17.79 8.44 4.12
CA VAL A 526 17.25 9.74 4.53
C VAL A 526 15.97 9.58 5.37
N VAL A 527 15.10 8.62 5.04
CA VAL A 527 13.89 8.34 5.83
C VAL A 527 14.25 7.80 7.21
N TYR A 528 15.16 6.83 7.29
CA TYR A 528 15.64 6.30 8.57
C TYR A 528 16.21 7.41 9.47
N LEU A 529 17.13 8.22 8.95
CA LEU A 529 17.73 9.33 9.70
C LEU A 529 16.76 10.45 10.07
N ALA A 530 15.67 10.62 9.31
CA ALA A 530 14.60 11.57 9.61
C ALA A 530 13.55 11.04 10.60
N SER A 531 13.42 9.72 10.71
CA SER A 531 12.39 9.04 11.52
C SER A 531 12.78 8.83 12.97
N GLU A 532 11.80 8.41 13.78
CA GLU A 532 12.05 8.07 15.18
C GLU A 532 12.86 6.77 15.37
N ALA A 533 12.96 5.94 14.33
CA ALA A 533 13.77 4.72 14.35
C ALA A 533 15.27 5.01 14.57
N SER A 534 15.74 6.23 14.28
CA SER A 534 17.11 6.67 14.47
C SER A 534 17.30 7.60 15.69
N ASP A 535 16.41 7.54 16.68
CA ASP A 535 16.42 8.49 17.80
C ASP A 535 17.65 8.43 18.69
N TYR A 536 18.34 7.29 18.70
CA TYR A 536 19.59 7.10 19.42
C TYR A 536 20.84 7.52 18.60
N MET A 537 20.68 7.91 17.33
CA MET A 537 21.79 8.16 16.41
C MET A 537 22.04 9.66 16.19
N THR A 538 23.24 10.14 16.51
CA THR A 538 23.69 11.52 16.24
C THR A 538 25.19 11.57 15.95
N GLY A 539 25.64 12.58 15.20
CA GLY A 539 27.03 12.79 14.83
C GLY A 539 27.60 11.77 13.83
N HIS A 540 26.77 10.88 13.29
CA HIS A 540 27.24 9.78 12.45
C HIS A 540 27.41 10.20 10.98
N ASN A 541 28.42 9.60 10.33
CA ASN A 541 28.64 9.65 8.88
C ASN A 541 28.19 8.34 8.25
N LEU A 542 26.99 8.30 7.70
CA LEU A 542 26.43 7.11 7.05
C LEU A 542 26.95 7.00 5.62
N VAL A 543 27.88 6.09 5.40
CA VAL A 543 28.59 5.94 4.14
C VAL A 543 27.86 4.95 3.22
N ILE A 544 27.53 5.38 1.99
CA ILE A 544 26.80 4.56 0.99
C ILE A 544 27.49 4.69 -0.36
N GLU A 545 28.52 3.88 -0.58
CA GLU A 545 29.49 4.08 -1.67
C GLU A 545 29.92 2.81 -2.40
N GLY A 546 29.20 1.70 -2.21
CA GLY A 546 29.47 0.46 -2.93
C GLY A 546 30.78 -0.23 -2.55
N GLY A 547 31.37 0.14 -1.41
CA GLY A 547 32.56 -0.48 -0.82
C GLY A 547 33.90 0.10 -1.29
N GLN A 548 33.89 1.17 -2.11
CA GLN A 548 35.10 1.75 -2.70
C GLN A 548 36.11 2.28 -1.67
N SER A 549 35.68 2.71 -0.48
CA SER A 549 36.56 3.18 0.60
C SER A 549 37.19 2.05 1.42
N LEU A 550 36.76 0.81 1.20
CA LEU A 550 37.25 -0.40 1.87
C LEU A 550 38.16 -1.25 0.97
N TRP A 551 38.28 -0.88 -0.31
CA TRP A 551 38.97 -1.60 -1.37
C TRP A 551 40.25 -0.87 -1.77
#